data_AF-A0A0M2K4F3-F1
#
_entry.id   AF-A0A0M2K4F3-F1
#
_cell.length_a   1.000
_cell.length_b   1.000
_cell.length_c   1.000
_cell.angle_alpha   90.00
_cell.angle_beta   90.00
_cell.angle_gamma   90.00
#
_symmetry.space_group_name_H-M   'P 1'
#
loop_
_entity.id
_entity.type
_entity.pdbx_description
1 polymer ?
#
loop_
_entity_poly.entity_id
_entity_poly.type
_entity_poly.pdbx_seq_one_letter_code
_entity_poly.pdbx_strand_id
1 'polypeptide(L)' 'MLDTTSAIESLNSVIRDAIKKRKVFPTDDAVKKEVWLAIQAASQKWRMPQRDWRMAMSRFIIGFGDRPDGHY' A
#
# COMPACT_ATOMS: atom_id res chain seq x y z
N MET A 1 -8.70 -6.69 -13.13
CA MET A 1 -7.40 -6.05 -13.40
C MET A 1 -7.05 -5.22 -12.18
N LEU A 2 -5.81 -5.26 -11.71
CA LEU A 2 -5.36 -4.38 -10.63
C LEU A 2 -5.36 -2.97 -11.20
N ASP A 3 -6.38 -2.18 -10.88
CA ASP A 3 -6.41 -0.77 -11.27
C ASP A 3 -5.49 -0.01 -10.32
N THR A 4 -4.18 -0.12 -10.58
CA THR A 4 -3.09 0.42 -9.75
C THR A 4 -3.26 1.90 -9.46
N THR A 5 -3.91 2.63 -10.38
CA THR A 5 -4.33 4.03 -10.21
C THR A 5 -5.21 4.21 -8.97
N SER A 6 -6.25 3.39 -8.82
CA SER A 6 -7.17 3.46 -7.67
C SER A 6 -6.47 3.10 -6.35
N ALA A 7 -5.52 2.16 -6.37
CA ALA A 7 -4.76 1.79 -5.18
C ALA A 7 -3.84 2.92 -4.68
N ILE A 8 -3.10 3.56 -5.59
CA ILE A 8 -2.20 4.68 -5.26
C ILE A 8 -3.01 5.92 -4.86
N GLU A 9 -4.09 6.23 -5.57
CA GLU A 9 -4.98 7.34 -5.26
C GLU A 9 -5.64 7.18 -3.89
N SER A 10 -6.08 5.96 -3.56
CA SER A 10 -6.67 5.64 -2.25
C SER A 10 -5.68 5.93 -1.11
N LEU A 11 -4.43 5.52 -1.25
CA LEU A 11 -3.39 5.79 -0.25
C LEU A 11 -3.08 7.28 -0.13
N ASN A 12 -2.93 7.98 -1.27
CA ASN A 12 -2.67 9.41 -1.32
C ASN A 12 -3.79 10.23 -0.65
N SER A 13 -5.04 9.80 -0.81
CA SER A 13 -6.19 10.42 -0.15
C SER A 13 -6.08 10.34 1.38
N VAL A 14 -5.75 9.15 1.92
CA VAL A 14 -5.59 8.94 3.37
C VAL A 14 -4.45 9.78 3.95
N ILE A 15 -3.31 9.83 3.26
CA ILE A 15 -2.16 10.65 3.70
C ILE A 15 -2.52 12.14 3.68
N ARG A 16 -3.18 12.61 2.62
CA ARG A 16 -3.61 14.01 2.51
C ARG A 16 -4.58 14.40 3.64
N ASP A 17 -5.51 13.53 3.99
CA ASP A 17 -6.47 13.78 5.06
C ASP A 17 -5.81 13.80 6.45
N ALA A 18 -4.80 12.94 6.67
CA ALA A 18 -4.02 12.95 7.91
C ALA A 18 -3.24 14.26 8.09
N ILE A 19 -2.57 14.72 7.02
CA ILE A 19 -1.76 15.94 7.05
C ILE A 19 -2.64 17.20 7.10
N LYS A 20 -3.79 17.23 6.41
CA LYS A 20 -4.71 18.38 6.43
C LYS A 20 -5.18 18.77 7.84
N LYS A 21 -5.28 17.81 8.76
CA LYS A 21 -5.69 18.05 10.15
C LYS A 21 -4.65 18.82 10.97
N ARG A 22 -3.38 18.84 10.54
CA ARG A 22 -2.28 19.59 11.19
C ARG A 22 -1.49 20.37 10.14
N LYS A 23 -1.76 21.67 10.01
CA LYS A 23 -1.10 22.53 8.99
C LYS A 23 0.35 22.90 9.32
N VAL A 24 0.76 22.80 10.59
CA VAL A 24 2.11 23.15 11.04
C VAL A 24 2.63 22.02 11.90
N PHE A 25 3.83 21.55 11.59
CA PHE A 25 4.55 20.55 12.37
C PHE A 25 5.79 21.19 12.99
N PRO A 26 6.11 20.84 14.24
CA PRO A 26 7.26 21.42 14.95
C PRO A 26 8.60 20.92 14.42
N THR A 27 8.65 19.73 13.82
CA THR A 27 9.85 19.12 13.23
C THR A 27 9.48 18.20 12.06
N ASP A 28 10.45 17.93 11.18
CA ASP A 28 10.28 16.98 10.07
C ASP A 28 9.96 15.55 10.56
N ASP A 29 10.51 15.15 11.70
CA ASP A 29 10.25 13.83 12.27
C ASP A 29 8.81 13.69 12.77
N ALA A 30 8.19 14.79 13.23
CA ALA A 30 6.77 14.80 13.56
C ALA A 30 5.90 14.56 12.31
N VAL A 31 6.26 15.15 11.16
CA VAL A 31 5.58 14.91 9.87
C VAL A 31 5.72 13.44 9.47
N LYS A 32 6.94 12.90 9.50
CA LYS A 32 7.21 11.49 9.13
C LYS A 32 6.41 10.53 10.01
N LYS A 33 6.31 10.81 11.31
CA LYS A 33 5.53 10.00 12.25
C LYS A 33 4.04 10.02 11.93
N GLU A 34 3.48 11.18 11.58
CA GLU A 34 2.07 11.29 11.22
C GLU A 34 1.76 10.53 9.92
N VAL A 35 2.65 10.63 8.92
CA VAL A 35 2.54 9.86 7.67
C VAL A 35 2.63 8.37 7.93
N TRP A 36 3.58 7.93 8.76
CA TRP A 36 3.71 6.53 9.14
C TRP A 36 2.43 5.99 9.82
N LEU A 37 1.87 6.75 10.77
CA LEU A 37 0.62 6.39 11.44
C LEU A 37 -0.55 6.30 10.47
N ALA A 38 -0.65 7.23 9.51
CA ALA A 38 -1.69 7.20 8.49
C ALA A 38 -1.60 5.95 7.59
N ILE A 39 -0.38 5.57 7.20
CA ILE A 39 -0.13 4.35 6.42
C ILE A 39 -0.47 3.10 7.23
N GLN A 40 -0.09 3.03 8.51
CA GLN A 40 -0.44 1.91 9.39
C GLN A 40 -1.96 1.78 9.57
N ALA A 41 -2.68 2.88 9.72
CA ALA A 41 -4.14 2.85 9.81
C ALA A 41 -4.79 2.41 8.48
N ALA A 42 -4.23 2.81 7.33
CA ALA A 42 -4.69 2.39 6.02
C ALA A 42 -4.45 0.89 5.78
N SER A 43 -3.27 0.39 6.14
CA SER A 43 -2.87 -1.00 5.92
C SER A 43 -3.75 -1.99 6.68
N GLN A 44 -4.30 -1.59 7.83
CA GLN A 44 -5.27 -2.41 8.56
C GLN A 44 -6.54 -2.73 7.76
N LYS A 45 -6.87 -1.94 6.72
CA LYS A 45 -8.02 -2.19 5.83
C LYS A 45 -7.67 -3.09 4.64
N TRP A 46 -6.39 -3.33 4.37
CA TRP A 46 -5.91 -4.17 3.27
C TRP A 46 -5.92 -5.67 3.62
N ARG A 47 -7.05 -6.14 4.17
CA ARG A 47 -7.21 -7.55 4.59
C ARG A 47 -7.78 -8.45 3.48
N MET A 48 -8.20 -7.86 2.37
CA MET A 48 -8.86 -8.61 1.30
C MET A 48 -7.81 -9.25 0.38
N PRO A 49 -7.80 -10.59 0.24
CA PRO A 49 -6.94 -11.24 -0.74
C PRO A 49 -7.36 -10.82 -2.15
N GLN A 50 -6.35 -10.58 -3.01
CA GLN A 50 -6.58 -10.17 -4.39
C GLN A 50 -7.32 -11.28 -5.16
N ARG A 51 -8.46 -10.94 -5.77
CA ARG A 51 -9.41 -11.92 -6.39
C ARG A 51 -8.75 -12.89 -7.37
N ASP A 52 -7.74 -12.44 -8.10
CA ASP A 52 -7.08 -13.22 -9.15
C ASP A 52 -5.61 -13.55 -8.84
N TRP A 53 -5.24 -13.55 -7.55
CA TRP A 53 -3.84 -13.72 -7.14
C TRP A 53 -3.19 -15.00 -7.68
N ARG A 54 -3.92 -16.12 -7.70
CA ARG A 54 -3.43 -17.40 -8.24
C ARG A 54 -3.05 -17.30 -9.71
N MET A 55 -3.88 -16.68 -10.53
CA MET A 55 -3.62 -16.52 -11.96
C MET A 55 -2.46 -15.54 -12.21
N ALA A 56 -2.37 -14.47 -11.42
CA ALA A 56 -1.23 -13.57 -11.46
C ALA A 56 0.08 -14.29 -11.08
N MET A 57 0.04 -15.14 -10.06
CA MET A 57 1.19 -15.94 -9.62
C MET A 57 1.68 -16.89 -10.71
N SER A 58 0.77 -17.59 -11.39
CA SER A 58 1.14 -18.45 -12.53
C SER A 58 1.87 -17.68 -13.63
N ARG A 59 1.46 -16.42 -13.91
CA ARG A 59 2.16 -15.55 -14.86
C ARG A 59 3.54 -15.13 -14.35
N PHE A 60 3.68 -14.87 -13.05
CA PHE A 60 4.97 -14.55 -12.45
C PHE A 60 5.94 -15.73 -12.49
N ILE A 61 5.47 -16.95 -12.19
CA ILE A 61 6.29 -18.18 -12.30
C ILE A 61 6.78 -18.37 -13.74
N ILE A 62 5.90 -18.20 -14.74
CA ILE A 62 6.31 -18.34 -16.15
C ILE A 62 7.30 -17.23 -16.56
N GLY A 63 7.07 -15.99 -16.13
CA GLY A 63 7.88 -14.84 -16.54
C GLY A 63 9.22 -14.70 -15.80
N PHE A 64 9.31 -15.23 -14.57
CA PHE A 64 10.48 -15.08 -13.70
C PHE A 64 11.10 -16.41 -13.26
N GLY A 65 10.60 -17.56 -13.76
CA GLY A 65 11.16 -18.89 -13.51
C GLY A 65 11.11 -19.26 -12.04
N ASP A 66 12.28 -19.57 -11.46
CA ASP A 66 12.44 -20.05 -10.09
C ASP A 66 12.49 -18.93 -9.03
N ARG A 67 12.43 -17.66 -9.44
CA ARG A 67 12.48 -16.51 -8.52
C ARG A 67 11.29 -16.37 -7.54
N PRO A 68 10.09 -16.92 -7.81
CA PRO A 68 9.06 -17.10 -6.80
C PRO A 68 9.29 -18.42 -6.04
N ASP A 69 10.48 -18.60 -5.46
CA ASP A 69 10.79 -19.72 -4.59
C ASP A 69 10.25 -19.46 -3.17
N GLY A 70 9.04 -19.98 -2.92
CA GLY A 70 8.82 -20.82 -1.74
C GLY A 70 8.52 -20.16 -0.40
N HIS A 71 7.59 -19.20 -0.32
CA HIS A 71 6.85 -18.93 0.93
C HIS A 71 5.43 -18.39 0.61
N TYR A 72 4.47 -19.28 0.37
CA TYR A 72 3.03 -18.97 0.35
C TYR A 72 2.28 -19.89 1.29
#